data_AF-A0A7D9HQL6-F1
#
_entry.id   AF-A0A7D9HQL6-F1
#
_cell.length_a   1.000
_cell.length_b   1.000
_cell.length_c   1.000
_cell.angle_alpha   90.00
_cell.angle_beta   90.00
_cell.angle_gamma   90.00
#
_symmetry.space_group_name_H-M   'P 1'
#
loop_
_entity.id
_entity.type
_entity.pdbx_description
1 polymer ?
#
loop_
_entity_poly.entity_id
_entity_poly.type
_entity_poly.pdbx_seq_one_letter_code
_entity_poly.pdbx_strand_id
1 'polypeptide(L)'
;MGSGIEGMLFLGIVLVFSEVQASKARAANCQLWRVPVEVDPPKHNNRPYYVEMHRCMGQCTNIDLISPLQCECVAATTQDITLNVVTPLGYESQIFKNHTSCRSQCKASYKEGCIKEGYNWDEPTCTCSCPQQLSGSCAANQLWNTRSCQCECTSAPSSCSSGMSWNKSSCSCQCSAMAFAKCSKNGWATSLKTCRCIRKPLPPPKAAQVGKRQSSESETKLVVPLVVISLLLGTLFVIDLVLMGSKKGFMYGLKTKCSKKGDREFINGTETGSVTLNMDHPVVAEQEPVNTTNTA
;
A
#
# COMPACT_ATOMS: atom_id res chain seq x y z
N MET A 1 47.37 -71.33 42.98
CA MET A 1 47.21 -70.95 41.56
C MET A 1 45.74 -70.69 41.33
N GLY A 2 45.33 -69.43 41.31
CA GLY A 2 43.93 -69.04 41.13
C GLY A 2 43.90 -67.61 40.64
N SER A 3 43.85 -67.44 39.32
CA SER A 3 43.67 -66.15 38.67
C SER A 3 42.26 -65.64 38.95
N GLY A 4 42.17 -64.54 39.69
CA GLY A 4 40.96 -63.76 39.89
C GLY A 4 40.69 -62.90 38.65
N ILE A 5 39.46 -62.98 38.17
CA ILE A 5 38.96 -62.35 36.95
C ILE A 5 38.55 -60.91 37.30
N GLU A 6 39.17 -59.92 36.64
CA GLU A 6 38.77 -58.52 36.71
C GLU A 6 37.40 -58.31 36.05
N GLY A 7 36.43 -57.83 36.82
CA GLY A 7 35.15 -57.36 36.32
C GLY A 7 35.21 -55.87 36.00
N MET A 8 35.47 -55.52 34.73
CA MET A 8 35.25 -54.18 34.21
C MET A 8 33.77 -54.02 33.82
N LEU A 9 33.01 -53.32 34.65
CA LEU A 9 31.63 -52.91 34.40
C LEU A 9 31.64 -51.64 33.53
N PHE A 10 31.55 -51.77 32.20
CA PHE A 10 31.34 -50.63 31.30
C PHE A 10 29.86 -50.25 31.28
N LEU A 11 29.52 -49.15 31.96
CA LEU A 11 28.26 -48.41 31.81
C LEU A 11 28.23 -47.71 30.44
N GLY A 12 27.74 -48.41 29.42
CA GLY A 12 27.49 -47.84 28.10
C GLY A 12 26.17 -47.07 28.07
N ILE A 13 26.24 -45.74 28.15
CA ILE A 13 25.10 -44.85 27.88
C ILE A 13 24.87 -44.84 26.36
N VAL A 14 23.80 -45.50 25.90
CA VAL A 14 23.34 -45.42 24.51
C VAL A 14 22.54 -44.13 24.35
N LEU A 15 23.17 -43.10 23.78
CA LEU A 15 22.47 -41.90 23.32
C LEU A 15 21.71 -42.24 22.03
N VAL A 16 20.41 -42.49 22.15
CA VAL A 16 19.52 -42.62 21.00
C VAL A 16 19.23 -41.22 20.47
N PHE A 17 19.95 -40.79 19.44
CA PHE A 17 19.61 -39.59 18.68
C PHE A 17 18.43 -39.94 17.77
N SER A 18 17.22 -39.54 18.16
CA SER A 18 16.07 -39.55 17.25
C SER A 18 16.21 -38.38 16.28
N GLU A 19 16.65 -38.64 15.07
CA GLU A 19 16.61 -37.66 13.99
C GLU A 19 15.15 -37.33 13.67
N VAL A 20 14.70 -36.15 14.11
CA VAL A 20 13.42 -35.59 13.69
C VAL A 20 13.57 -35.19 12.23
N GLN A 21 13.15 -36.04 11.30
CA GLN A 21 13.07 -35.66 9.91
C GLN A 21 11.95 -34.63 9.74
N ALA A 22 12.33 -33.37 9.53
CA ALA A 22 11.40 -32.31 9.19
C ALA A 22 10.80 -32.62 7.81
N SER A 23 9.51 -32.99 7.79
CA SER A 23 8.79 -33.21 6.53
C SER A 23 8.59 -31.87 5.81
N LYS A 24 8.95 -31.82 4.54
CA LYS A 24 8.77 -30.63 3.70
C LYS A 24 7.28 -30.39 3.48
N ALA A 25 6.78 -29.23 3.94
CA ALA A 25 5.40 -28.85 3.70
C ALA A 25 5.13 -28.75 2.18
N ARG A 26 4.01 -29.34 1.73
CA ARG A 26 3.58 -29.26 0.34
C ARG A 26 2.77 -27.98 0.12
N ALA A 27 3.14 -27.23 -0.90
CA ALA A 27 2.40 -26.06 -1.38
C ALA A 27 0.93 -26.42 -1.71
N ALA A 28 -0.03 -25.70 -1.12
CA ALA A 28 -1.45 -25.81 -1.41
C ALA A 28 -1.83 -24.78 -2.48
N ASN A 29 -1.77 -25.17 -3.75
CA ASN A 29 -2.07 -24.30 -4.88
C ASN A 29 -3.56 -23.97 -5.00
N CYS A 30 -3.88 -22.92 -5.78
CA CYS A 30 -5.23 -22.47 -6.07
C CYS A 30 -6.01 -23.56 -6.81
N GLN A 31 -6.90 -24.24 -6.09
CA GLN A 31 -7.71 -25.33 -6.62
C GLN A 31 -9.03 -25.44 -5.85
N LEU A 32 -9.87 -26.38 -6.27
CA LEU A 32 -11.11 -26.70 -5.58
C LEU A 32 -10.80 -27.52 -4.32
N TRP A 33 -11.34 -27.07 -3.20
CA TRP A 33 -11.30 -27.78 -1.93
C TRP A 33 -12.73 -28.03 -1.45
N ARG A 34 -12.98 -29.25 -0.95
CA ARG A 34 -14.21 -29.55 -0.22
C ARG A 34 -14.06 -29.01 1.20
N VAL A 35 -14.92 -28.07 1.55
CA VAL A 35 -14.89 -27.42 2.86
C VAL A 35 -16.30 -27.30 3.43
N PRO A 36 -16.44 -27.33 4.76
CA PRO A 36 -17.70 -27.03 5.41
C PRO A 36 -18.06 -25.55 5.23
N VAL A 37 -19.29 -25.27 4.81
CA VAL A 37 -19.85 -23.93 4.70
C VAL A 37 -21.02 -23.81 5.66
N GLU A 38 -21.02 -22.76 6.48
CA GLU A 38 -22.11 -22.44 7.41
C GLU A 38 -23.41 -22.17 6.65
N VAL A 39 -24.51 -22.79 7.09
CA VAL A 39 -25.83 -22.66 6.46
C VAL A 39 -26.52 -21.34 6.83
N ASP A 40 -26.39 -20.88 8.08
CA ASP A 40 -27.10 -19.68 8.57
C ASP A 40 -26.22 -18.84 9.51
N PRO A 41 -25.06 -18.33 9.07
CA PRO A 41 -24.24 -17.48 9.92
C PRO A 41 -24.87 -16.08 10.09
N PRO A 42 -24.78 -15.47 11.28
CA PRO A 42 -24.20 -16.00 12.52
C PRO A 42 -25.22 -16.74 13.41
N LYS A 43 -26.48 -16.87 12.99
CA LYS A 43 -27.60 -17.31 13.85
C LYS A 43 -27.58 -18.81 14.15
N HIS A 44 -27.16 -19.61 13.19
CA HIS A 44 -27.08 -21.07 13.26
C HIS A 44 -28.43 -21.70 13.66
N ASN A 45 -29.56 -21.19 13.16
CA ASN A 45 -30.87 -21.77 13.52
C ASN A 45 -31.27 -22.95 12.63
N ASN A 46 -30.62 -23.09 11.46
CA ASN A 46 -30.97 -24.08 10.46
C ASN A 46 -30.15 -25.37 10.62
N ARG A 47 -30.71 -26.50 10.18
CA ARG A 47 -30.06 -27.81 10.13
C ARG A 47 -29.97 -28.36 8.70
N PRO A 48 -28.85 -29.00 8.32
CA PRO A 48 -27.61 -29.11 9.09
C PRO A 48 -26.95 -27.73 9.28
N TYR A 49 -26.10 -27.59 10.28
CA TYR A 49 -25.40 -26.31 10.56
C TYR A 49 -24.37 -25.97 9.49
N TYR A 50 -23.77 -27.00 8.90
CA TYR A 50 -22.76 -26.92 7.86
C TYR A 50 -23.13 -27.84 6.72
N VAL A 51 -22.77 -27.45 5.51
CA VAL A 51 -22.88 -28.27 4.30
C VAL A 51 -21.53 -28.33 3.61
N GLU A 52 -21.20 -29.48 3.02
CA GLU A 52 -19.98 -29.61 2.23
C GLU A 52 -20.15 -28.94 0.88
N MET A 53 -19.24 -28.02 0.54
CA MET A 53 -19.21 -27.31 -0.73
C MET A 53 -17.79 -27.26 -1.28
N HIS A 54 -17.67 -27.15 -2.60
CA HIS A 54 -16.40 -26.83 -3.24
C HIS A 54 -16.16 -25.33 -3.19
N ARG A 55 -15.02 -24.93 -2.65
CA ARG A 55 -14.53 -23.55 -2.61
C ARG A 55 -13.14 -23.47 -3.21
N CYS A 56 -12.83 -22.32 -3.78
CA CYS A 56 -11.50 -22.02 -4.29
C CYS A 56 -10.64 -21.53 -3.14
N MET A 57 -9.57 -22.27 -2.86
CA MET A 57 -8.61 -21.94 -1.81
C MET A 57 -7.21 -22.35 -2.24
N GLY A 58 -6.22 -21.84 -1.51
CA GLY A 58 -4.81 -22.05 -1.79
C GLY A 58 -4.14 -20.80 -2.34
N GLN A 59 -2.84 -20.93 -2.58
CA GLN A 59 -1.98 -19.86 -3.07
C GLN A 59 -1.96 -19.82 -4.61
N CYS A 60 -1.61 -18.67 -5.18
CA CYS A 60 -1.55 -18.52 -6.62
C CYS A 60 -0.50 -19.43 -7.25
N THR A 61 -0.82 -19.97 -8.41
CA THR A 61 0.11 -20.70 -9.28
C THR A 61 1.19 -19.71 -9.76
N ASN A 62 2.47 -19.97 -9.49
CA ASN A 62 3.66 -19.08 -9.61
C ASN A 62 4.13 -18.45 -8.28
N ILE A 63 4.31 -19.31 -7.29
CA ILE A 63 4.66 -18.98 -5.89
C ILE A 63 5.98 -18.24 -5.74
N ASP A 64 6.92 -18.43 -6.68
CA ASP A 64 8.25 -17.83 -6.61
C ASP A 64 8.25 -16.37 -7.09
N LEU A 65 7.17 -15.93 -7.76
CA LEU A 65 7.11 -14.63 -8.42
C LEU A 65 6.02 -13.72 -7.87
N ILE A 66 4.95 -14.27 -7.30
CA ILE A 66 3.75 -13.51 -6.96
C ILE A 66 3.44 -13.59 -5.47
N SER A 67 3.46 -12.44 -4.79
CA SER A 67 3.14 -12.36 -3.37
C SER A 67 1.65 -12.66 -3.13
N PRO A 68 1.28 -13.36 -2.03
CA PRO A 68 -0.11 -13.50 -1.59
C PRO A 68 -0.82 -12.16 -1.32
N LEU A 69 -0.06 -11.06 -1.18
CA LEU A 69 -0.61 -9.72 -1.08
C LEU A 69 -1.12 -9.17 -2.43
N GLN A 70 -0.62 -9.68 -3.55
CA GLN A 70 -0.88 -9.19 -4.90
C GLN A 70 -1.92 -10.00 -5.65
N CYS A 71 -2.11 -11.26 -5.28
CA CYS A 71 -2.99 -12.19 -5.97
C CYS A 71 -3.95 -12.90 -5.01
N GLU A 72 -5.01 -13.47 -5.57
CA GLU A 72 -6.02 -14.24 -4.86
C GLU A 72 -6.51 -15.43 -5.69
N CYS A 73 -6.94 -16.49 -5.00
CA CYS A 73 -7.57 -17.64 -5.61
C CYS A 73 -9.09 -17.44 -5.64
N VAL A 74 -9.67 -17.37 -6.84
CA VAL A 74 -11.10 -17.10 -7.00
C VAL A 74 -11.79 -18.18 -7.82
N ALA A 75 -13.12 -18.23 -7.73
CA ALA A 75 -13.93 -19.04 -8.61
C ALA A 75 -13.84 -18.51 -10.05
N ALA A 76 -13.39 -19.37 -10.96
CA ALA A 76 -13.50 -19.10 -12.40
C ALA A 76 -14.91 -19.41 -12.89
N THR A 77 -15.53 -20.47 -12.36
CA THR A 77 -16.92 -20.84 -12.62
C THR A 77 -17.62 -21.29 -11.34
N THR A 78 -18.93 -21.04 -11.27
CA THR A 78 -19.79 -21.42 -10.15
C THR A 78 -21.06 -22.08 -10.63
N GLN A 79 -21.62 -22.95 -9.80
CA GLN A 79 -22.93 -23.57 -9.96
C GLN A 79 -23.75 -23.34 -8.70
N ASP A 80 -25.00 -22.94 -8.89
CA ASP A 80 -25.95 -22.82 -7.79
C ASP A 80 -26.53 -24.20 -7.47
N ILE A 81 -26.45 -24.60 -6.20
CA ILE A 81 -26.98 -25.86 -5.66
C ILE A 81 -28.09 -25.54 -4.68
N THR A 82 -29.29 -26.06 -4.93
CA THR A 82 -30.42 -25.95 -4.02
C THR A 82 -30.40 -27.10 -3.02
N LEU A 83 -30.35 -26.78 -1.73
CA LEU A 83 -30.42 -27.76 -0.64
C LEU A 83 -31.65 -27.50 0.22
N ASN A 84 -32.28 -28.57 0.70
CA ASN A 84 -33.34 -28.47 1.69
C ASN A 84 -32.73 -28.44 3.09
N VAL A 85 -33.05 -27.41 3.85
CA VAL A 85 -32.63 -27.22 5.24
C VAL A 85 -33.85 -27.27 6.16
N VAL A 86 -33.64 -27.69 7.40
CA VAL A 86 -34.66 -27.64 8.45
C VAL A 86 -34.48 -26.34 9.22
N THR A 87 -35.49 -25.49 9.16
CA THR A 87 -35.60 -24.26 9.93
C THR A 87 -36.47 -24.50 11.18
N PRO A 88 -36.54 -23.55 12.12
CA PRO A 88 -37.51 -23.62 13.22
C PRO A 88 -38.99 -23.67 12.78
N LEU A 89 -39.28 -23.27 11.54
CA LEU A 89 -40.63 -23.23 10.98
C LEU A 89 -40.96 -24.43 10.06
N GLY A 90 -39.99 -25.33 9.83
CA GLY A 90 -40.13 -26.47 8.92
C GLY A 90 -39.04 -26.51 7.85
N TYR A 91 -39.31 -27.19 6.74
CA TYR A 91 -38.35 -27.33 5.63
C TYR A 91 -38.36 -26.10 4.72
N GLU A 92 -37.17 -25.64 4.33
CA GLU A 92 -36.97 -24.55 3.38
C GLU A 92 -35.85 -24.92 2.39
N SER A 93 -35.99 -24.54 1.12
CA SER A 93 -34.93 -24.69 0.13
C SER A 93 -34.03 -23.45 0.13
N GLN A 94 -32.72 -23.64 0.24
CA GLN A 94 -31.72 -22.57 0.18
C GLN A 94 -30.73 -22.82 -0.95
N ILE A 95 -30.30 -21.74 -1.61
CA ILE A 95 -29.36 -21.80 -2.74
C ILE A 95 -27.95 -21.53 -2.24
N PHE A 96 -27.04 -22.44 -2.52
CA PHE A 96 -25.62 -22.35 -2.21
C PHE A 96 -24.80 -22.23 -3.48
N LYS A 97 -23.80 -21.34 -3.47
CA LYS A 97 -22.84 -21.24 -4.56
C LYS A 97 -21.73 -22.28 -4.40
N ASN A 98 -21.70 -23.27 -5.28
CA ASN A 98 -20.64 -24.27 -5.36
C ASN A 98 -19.65 -23.88 -6.46
N HIS A 99 -18.35 -23.83 -6.15
CA HIS A 99 -17.35 -23.50 -7.16
C HIS A 99 -17.09 -24.73 -8.03
N THR A 100 -16.98 -24.56 -9.35
CA THR A 100 -16.75 -25.68 -10.29
C THR A 100 -15.40 -25.60 -11.00
N SER A 101 -14.73 -24.45 -10.94
CA SER A 101 -13.32 -24.30 -11.31
C SER A 101 -12.71 -23.09 -10.61
N CYS A 102 -11.38 -23.08 -10.46
CA CYS A 102 -10.64 -22.02 -9.80
C CYS A 102 -9.59 -21.44 -10.73
N ARG A 103 -9.27 -20.15 -10.51
CA ARG A 103 -8.12 -19.51 -11.14
C ARG A 103 -7.44 -18.57 -10.16
N SER A 104 -6.14 -18.41 -10.33
CA SER A 104 -5.39 -17.31 -9.72
C SER A 104 -5.71 -16.03 -10.49
N GLN A 105 -5.97 -14.94 -9.79
CA GLN A 105 -6.09 -13.61 -10.39
C GLN A 105 -5.41 -12.57 -9.51
N CYS A 106 -5.04 -11.44 -10.10
CA CYS A 106 -4.50 -10.33 -9.33
C CYS A 106 -5.60 -9.60 -8.57
N LYS A 107 -5.26 -9.10 -7.38
CA LYS A 107 -6.20 -8.32 -6.56
C LYS A 107 -6.43 -6.95 -7.19
N ALA A 108 -7.70 -6.60 -7.39
CA ALA A 108 -8.09 -5.30 -7.95
C ALA A 108 -7.55 -4.13 -7.12
N SER A 109 -7.56 -4.24 -5.79
CA SER A 109 -7.04 -3.21 -4.89
C SER A 109 -5.55 -2.94 -5.09
N TYR A 110 -4.76 -3.98 -5.38
CA TYR A 110 -3.33 -3.83 -5.64
C TYR A 110 -3.08 -3.17 -6.99
N LYS A 111 -3.81 -3.58 -8.03
CA LYS A 111 -3.80 -2.95 -9.37
C LYS A 111 -4.18 -1.47 -9.32
N GLU A 112 -5.24 -1.12 -8.60
CA GLU A 112 -5.67 0.27 -8.44
C GLU A 112 -4.62 1.13 -7.74
N GLY A 113 -3.98 0.60 -6.69
CA GLY A 113 -2.86 1.26 -6.01
C GLY A 113 -1.69 1.52 -6.97
N CYS A 114 -1.31 0.50 -7.74
CA CYS A 114 -0.27 0.57 -8.76
C CYS A 114 -0.48 1.72 -9.76
N ILE A 115 -1.66 1.75 -10.37
CA ILE A 115 -2.01 2.74 -11.40
C ILE A 115 -2.09 4.13 -10.79
N LYS A 116 -2.65 4.26 -9.59
CA LYS A 116 -2.77 5.53 -8.88
C LYS A 116 -1.41 6.17 -8.56
N GLU A 117 -0.40 5.35 -8.31
CA GLU A 117 0.97 5.81 -8.06
C GLU A 117 1.76 6.09 -9.37
N GLY A 118 1.15 5.86 -10.54
CA GLY A 118 1.74 6.16 -11.84
C GLY A 118 2.61 5.03 -12.42
N TYR A 119 2.50 3.82 -11.88
CA TYR A 119 3.18 2.64 -12.40
C TYR A 119 2.37 2.00 -13.55
N ASN A 120 3.07 1.27 -14.41
CA ASN A 120 2.46 0.35 -15.37
C ASN A 120 2.15 -0.98 -14.69
N TRP A 121 0.95 -1.47 -14.94
CA TRP A 121 0.46 -2.72 -14.37
C TRP A 121 0.65 -3.89 -15.34
N ASP A 122 1.26 -4.97 -14.87
CA ASP A 122 1.42 -6.21 -15.62
C ASP A 122 0.48 -7.31 -15.09
N GLU A 123 -0.58 -7.59 -15.84
CA GLU A 123 -1.67 -8.50 -15.43
C GLU A 123 -1.23 -9.97 -15.23
N PRO A 124 -0.37 -10.58 -16.07
CA PRO A 124 0.06 -11.97 -15.89
C PRO A 124 0.95 -12.19 -14.66
N THR A 125 1.73 -11.17 -14.25
CA THR A 125 2.67 -11.29 -13.12
C THR A 125 2.16 -10.63 -11.84
N CYS A 126 1.05 -9.88 -11.91
CA CYS A 126 0.55 -9.05 -10.82
C CYS A 126 1.58 -8.04 -10.28
N THR A 127 2.47 -7.54 -11.15
CA THR A 127 3.54 -6.63 -10.76
C THR A 127 3.33 -5.20 -11.27
N CYS A 128 3.93 -4.26 -10.54
CA CYS A 128 4.05 -2.88 -10.92
C CYS A 128 5.44 -2.65 -11.51
N SER A 129 5.50 -2.06 -12.68
CA SER A 129 6.74 -1.65 -13.32
C SER A 129 6.71 -0.15 -13.56
N CYS A 130 7.89 0.47 -13.56
CA CYS A 130 7.95 1.85 -14.04
C CYS A 130 7.49 1.90 -15.50
N PRO A 131 6.74 2.95 -15.88
CA PRO A 131 6.55 3.22 -17.30
C PRO A 131 7.92 3.31 -17.98
N GLN A 132 8.04 2.69 -19.16
CA GLN A 132 9.28 2.72 -19.93
C GLN A 132 9.71 4.18 -20.09
N GLN A 133 10.92 4.48 -19.64
CA GLN A 133 11.47 5.82 -19.77
C GLN A 133 11.68 6.09 -21.26
N LEU A 134 11.03 7.14 -21.78
CA LEU A 134 11.47 7.75 -23.03
C LEU A 134 12.89 8.28 -22.77
N SER A 135 13.89 7.63 -23.38
CA SER A 135 15.31 7.95 -23.24
C SER A 135 15.53 9.48 -23.28
N GLY A 136 16.02 10.06 -22.18
CA GLY A 136 16.32 11.50 -22.06
C GLY A 136 15.34 12.37 -21.24
N SER A 137 14.38 11.79 -20.51
CA SER A 137 13.31 12.60 -19.86
C SER A 137 13.67 13.34 -18.57
N CYS A 138 14.75 12.99 -17.87
CA CYS A 138 15.13 13.68 -16.63
C CYS A 138 15.96 14.94 -16.92
N ALA A 139 15.70 16.02 -16.19
CA ALA A 139 16.46 17.26 -16.33
C ALA A 139 17.93 17.06 -15.91
N ALA A 140 18.80 18.01 -16.29
CA ALA A 140 20.19 18.01 -15.85
C ALA A 140 20.28 17.91 -14.31
N ASN A 141 21.16 17.04 -13.80
CA ASN A 141 21.35 16.70 -12.38
C ASN A 141 20.24 15.84 -11.72
N GLN A 142 19.33 15.29 -12.51
CA GLN A 142 18.39 14.27 -12.05
C GLN A 142 18.77 12.90 -12.63
N LEU A 143 18.58 11.85 -11.82
CA LEU A 143 18.62 10.46 -12.25
C LEU A 143 17.24 9.86 -12.11
N TRP A 144 16.90 9.00 -13.07
CA TRP A 144 15.70 8.20 -12.96
C TRP A 144 15.87 7.16 -11.85
N ASN A 145 15.02 7.23 -10.83
CA ASN A 145 14.97 6.22 -9.80
C ASN A 145 13.96 5.14 -10.22
N THR A 146 14.46 3.92 -10.47
CA THR A 146 13.66 2.77 -10.91
C THR A 146 12.72 2.22 -9.83
N ARG A 147 12.87 2.61 -8.57
CA ARG A 147 11.98 2.21 -7.48
C ARG A 147 10.80 3.17 -7.33
N SER A 148 11.06 4.48 -7.37
CA SER A 148 10.01 5.51 -7.24
C SER A 148 9.41 5.93 -8.58
N CYS A 149 10.00 5.50 -9.69
CA CYS A 149 9.62 5.90 -11.06
C CYS A 149 9.54 7.41 -11.24
N GLN A 150 10.50 8.12 -10.63
CA GLN A 150 10.59 9.57 -10.68
C GLN A 150 12.04 9.99 -10.94
N CYS A 151 12.19 11.17 -11.55
CA CYS A 151 13.48 11.83 -11.66
C CYS A 151 13.84 12.43 -10.29
N GLU A 152 14.84 11.86 -9.64
CA GLU A 152 15.35 12.29 -8.35
C GLU A 152 16.70 12.98 -8.51
N CYS A 153 17.00 13.94 -7.64
CA CYS A 153 18.30 14.60 -7.64
C CYS A 153 19.41 13.61 -7.27
N THR A 154 20.50 13.59 -8.04
CA THR A 154 21.68 12.73 -7.79
C THR A 154 22.28 12.95 -6.40
N SER A 155 22.27 14.18 -5.93
CA SER A 155 22.80 14.57 -4.64
C SER A 155 22.10 15.85 -4.17
N ALA A 156 21.61 15.82 -2.92
CA ALA A 156 21.28 17.04 -2.20
C ALA A 156 22.51 17.46 -1.38
N PRO A 157 22.89 18.74 -1.38
CA PRO A 157 23.94 19.23 -0.49
C PRO A 157 23.49 19.07 0.97
N SER A 158 24.44 18.80 1.88
CA SER A 158 24.18 18.65 3.32
C SER A 158 23.50 19.88 3.93
N SER A 159 23.78 21.07 3.39
CA SER A 159 23.05 22.30 3.68
C SER A 159 23.19 23.29 2.51
N CYS A 160 22.19 24.14 2.32
CA CYS A 160 22.29 25.30 1.44
C CYS A 160 22.87 26.51 2.19
N SER A 161 23.52 27.41 1.47
CA SER A 161 24.02 28.68 2.01
C SER A 161 22.93 29.49 2.73
N SER A 162 23.32 30.33 3.69
CA SER A 162 22.38 31.15 4.48
C SER A 162 21.36 31.90 3.62
N GLY A 163 20.07 31.69 3.89
CA GLY A 163 18.96 32.31 3.16
C GLY A 163 18.49 31.54 1.91
N MET A 164 19.17 30.45 1.55
CA MET A 164 18.75 29.52 0.50
C MET A 164 18.07 28.27 1.07
N SER A 165 17.21 27.66 0.27
CA SER A 165 16.55 26.38 0.53
C SER A 165 16.72 25.46 -0.68
N TRP A 166 16.87 24.16 -0.42
CA TRP A 166 16.98 23.16 -1.47
C TRP A 166 15.66 23.02 -2.23
N ASN A 167 15.70 23.20 -3.55
CA ASN A 167 14.55 22.99 -4.43
C ASN A 167 14.69 21.62 -5.12
N LYS A 168 13.88 20.65 -4.68
CA LYS A 168 13.87 19.27 -5.19
C LYS A 168 13.56 19.17 -6.70
N SER A 169 12.76 20.07 -7.25
CA SER A 169 12.39 20.03 -8.67
C SER A 169 13.51 20.48 -9.60
N SER A 170 14.36 21.41 -9.13
CA SER A 170 15.49 21.93 -9.90
C SER A 170 16.85 21.32 -9.52
N CYS A 171 16.87 20.52 -8.45
CA CYS A 171 18.09 19.98 -7.85
C CYS A 171 19.16 21.06 -7.58
N SER A 172 18.73 22.20 -7.05
CA SER A 172 19.62 23.33 -6.75
C SER A 172 19.18 24.09 -5.50
N CYS A 173 20.13 24.74 -4.83
CA CYS A 173 19.83 25.69 -3.76
C CYS A 173 19.30 27.00 -4.36
N GLN A 174 18.10 27.39 -3.98
CA GLN A 174 17.46 28.63 -4.43
C GLN A 174 17.17 29.54 -3.25
N CYS A 175 17.00 30.84 -3.49
CA CYS A 175 16.60 31.75 -2.43
C CYS A 175 15.27 31.33 -1.79
N SER A 176 15.25 31.26 -0.46
CA SER A 176 14.06 30.89 0.29
C SER A 176 12.98 31.96 0.20
N ALA A 177 11.71 31.57 0.36
CA ALA A 177 10.60 32.51 0.44
C ALA A 177 10.81 33.58 1.53
N MET A 178 11.47 33.22 2.63
CA MET A 178 11.82 34.16 3.70
C MET A 178 12.80 35.24 3.25
N ALA A 179 13.79 34.91 2.42
CA ALA A 179 14.71 35.90 1.85
C ALA A 179 13.95 36.92 0.99
N PHE A 180 13.03 36.44 0.13
CA PHE A 180 12.19 37.31 -0.70
C PHE A 180 11.28 38.21 0.15
N ALA A 181 10.62 37.67 1.16
CA ALA A 181 9.73 38.43 2.05
C ALA A 181 10.48 39.52 2.81
N LYS A 182 11.68 39.21 3.33
CA LYS A 182 12.52 40.15 4.07
C LYS A 182 12.92 41.37 3.23
N CYS A 183 13.32 41.16 1.98
CA CYS A 183 13.71 42.26 1.11
C CYS A 183 12.48 43.07 0.64
N SER A 184 11.38 42.39 0.34
CA SER A 184 10.14 43.04 -0.14
C SER A 184 9.53 43.96 0.91
N LYS A 185 9.60 43.60 2.19
CA LYS A 185 9.14 44.45 3.32
C LYS A 185 9.82 45.83 3.35
N ASN A 186 11.07 45.91 2.89
CA ASN A 186 11.84 47.15 2.83
C ASN A 186 11.80 47.83 1.46
N GLY A 187 10.99 47.33 0.51
CA GLY A 187 10.92 47.83 -0.86
C GLY A 187 12.11 47.45 -1.74
N TRP A 188 12.98 46.52 -1.30
CA TRP A 188 14.20 46.12 -2.01
C TRP A 188 13.96 44.88 -2.88
N ALA A 189 14.83 44.62 -3.85
CA ALA A 189 14.84 43.39 -4.65
C ALA A 189 15.76 42.35 -4.00
N THR A 190 15.53 41.06 -4.29
CA THR A 190 16.40 39.97 -3.82
C THR A 190 17.31 39.54 -4.97
N SER A 191 18.62 39.51 -4.74
CA SER A 191 19.58 38.97 -5.70
C SER A 191 19.45 37.45 -5.79
N LEU A 192 19.15 36.89 -6.97
CA LEU A 192 18.98 35.44 -7.13
C LEU A 192 20.24 34.61 -6.86
N LYS A 193 21.44 35.20 -7.01
CA LYS A 193 22.73 34.51 -6.78
C LYS A 193 23.14 34.48 -5.31
N THR A 194 22.83 35.53 -4.54
CA THR A 194 23.32 35.70 -3.16
C THR A 194 22.22 35.71 -2.10
N CYS A 195 20.96 35.81 -2.53
CA CYS A 195 19.79 35.99 -1.68
C CYS A 195 19.87 37.18 -0.72
N ARG A 196 20.71 38.17 -1.06
CA ARG A 196 20.81 39.44 -0.34
C ARG A 196 19.89 40.48 -0.94
N CYS A 197 19.43 41.40 -0.09
CA CYS A 197 18.60 42.51 -0.53
C CYS A 197 19.46 43.56 -1.24
N ILE A 198 19.07 43.91 -2.46
CA ILE A 198 19.69 44.94 -3.29
C ILE A 198 18.65 46.03 -3.57
N ARG A 199 19.09 47.29 -3.70
CA ARG A 199 18.17 48.37 -4.10
C ARG A 199 17.59 48.02 -5.46
N LYS A 200 16.26 48.16 -5.61
CA LYS A 200 15.63 47.99 -6.92
C LYS A 200 16.32 48.94 -7.89
N PRO A 201 16.80 48.46 -9.05
CA PRO A 201 17.22 49.37 -10.10
C PRO A 201 16.07 50.35 -10.31
N LEU A 202 16.36 51.64 -10.24
CA LEU A 202 15.37 52.64 -10.62
C LEU A 202 14.88 52.23 -12.01
N PRO A 203 13.56 52.16 -12.23
CA PRO A 203 13.05 51.91 -13.57
C PRO A 203 13.76 52.90 -14.50
N PRO A 204 14.24 52.47 -15.68
CA PRO A 204 14.82 53.39 -16.63
C PRO A 204 13.83 54.57 -16.77
N PRO A 205 14.32 55.82 -16.78
CA PRO A 205 13.46 57.00 -16.82
C PRO A 205 12.46 56.76 -17.94
N LYS A 206 11.18 56.68 -17.57
CA LYS A 206 10.11 56.37 -18.52
C LYS A 206 10.20 57.42 -19.61
N ALA A 207 10.74 57.06 -20.77
CA ALA A 207 10.53 57.84 -21.98
C ALA A 207 9.02 58.02 -22.07
N ALA A 208 8.59 59.29 -22.11
CA ALA A 208 7.20 59.70 -21.99
C ALA A 208 6.31 58.89 -22.95
N GLN A 209 5.71 57.81 -22.46
CA GLN A 209 4.68 57.11 -23.19
C GLN A 209 3.39 57.86 -22.91
N VAL A 210 3.10 58.73 -23.89
CA VAL A 210 1.82 59.38 -24.13
C VAL A 210 0.69 58.36 -23.94
N GLY A 211 -0.28 58.77 -23.14
CA GLY A 211 -1.23 57.88 -22.50
C GLY A 211 -2.07 57.01 -23.44
N LYS A 212 -2.22 55.75 -23.05
CA LYS A 212 -3.46 55.03 -23.24
C LYS A 212 -4.05 54.73 -21.88
N ARG A 213 -5.16 55.41 -21.57
CA ARG A 213 -6.10 55.04 -20.50
C ARG A 213 -6.51 53.59 -20.73
N GLN A 214 -6.09 52.68 -19.85
CA GLN A 214 -6.78 51.40 -19.68
C GLN A 214 -7.72 51.54 -18.50
N SER A 215 -9.01 51.47 -18.82
CA SER A 215 -10.13 51.41 -17.88
C SER A 215 -9.99 50.15 -17.02
N SER A 216 -9.83 50.33 -15.71
CA SER A 216 -9.87 49.25 -14.72
C SER A 216 -11.32 48.92 -14.43
N GLU A 217 -11.88 47.99 -15.21
CA GLU A 217 -13.18 47.38 -14.95
C GLU A 217 -12.95 45.95 -14.46
N SER A 218 -12.90 45.75 -13.14
CA SER A 218 -12.91 44.43 -12.51
C SER A 218 -12.74 44.61 -11.01
N GLU A 219 -13.83 44.58 -10.24
CA GLU A 219 -13.82 44.20 -8.80
C GLU A 219 -15.24 43.82 -8.27
N THR A 220 -16.23 43.53 -9.13
CA THR A 220 -17.61 43.21 -8.67
C THR A 220 -18.08 41.77 -8.94
N LYS A 221 -17.24 40.90 -9.51
CA LYS A 221 -17.67 39.55 -9.93
C LYS A 221 -17.48 38.42 -8.89
N LEU A 222 -16.91 38.69 -7.72
CA LEU A 222 -16.59 37.62 -6.73
C LEU A 222 -17.55 37.53 -5.54
N VAL A 223 -18.40 38.54 -5.30
CA VAL A 223 -19.29 38.56 -4.12
C VAL A 223 -20.49 37.62 -4.29
N VAL A 224 -21.05 37.54 -5.51
CA VAL A 224 -22.22 36.71 -5.81
C VAL A 224 -22.00 35.22 -5.57
N PRO A 225 -20.91 34.57 -6.04
CA PRO A 225 -20.72 33.14 -5.80
C PRO A 225 -20.54 32.78 -4.31
N LEU A 226 -19.93 33.66 -3.51
CA LEU A 226 -19.72 33.41 -2.08
C LEU A 226 -21.05 33.41 -1.30
N VAL A 227 -21.98 34.31 -1.64
CA VAL A 227 -23.31 34.33 -1.03
C VAL A 227 -24.09 33.06 -1.35
N VAL A 228 -24.05 32.60 -2.61
CA VAL A 228 -24.74 31.37 -3.03
C VAL A 228 -24.17 30.13 -2.32
N ILE A 229 -22.84 30.01 -2.22
CA ILE A 229 -22.19 28.90 -1.50
C ILE A 229 -22.57 28.91 -0.03
N SER A 230 -22.59 30.08 0.62
CA SER A 230 -22.96 30.19 2.04
C SER A 230 -24.41 29.77 2.30
N LEU A 231 -25.33 30.13 1.40
CA LEU A 231 -26.74 29.76 1.50
C LEU A 231 -26.95 28.25 1.32
N LEU A 232 -26.20 27.64 0.38
CA LEU A 232 -26.27 26.21 0.09
C LEU A 232 -25.67 25.36 1.22
N LEU A 233 -24.56 25.80 1.85
CA LEU A 233 -24.00 25.14 3.03
C LEU A 233 -24.95 25.26 4.24
N GLY A 234 -25.61 26.41 4.40
CA GLY A 234 -26.60 26.62 5.46
C GLY A 234 -27.81 25.68 5.35
N THR A 235 -28.36 25.50 4.15
CA THR A 235 -29.49 24.58 3.94
C THR A 235 -29.10 23.12 4.16
N LEU A 236 -27.93 22.70 3.70
CA LEU A 236 -27.40 21.35 3.97
C LEU A 236 -27.24 21.10 5.47
N PHE A 237 -26.78 22.08 6.24
CA PHE A 237 -26.66 21.96 7.70
C PHE A 237 -28.01 21.75 8.37
N VAL A 238 -29.04 22.51 7.98
CA VAL A 238 -30.41 22.34 8.52
C VAL A 238 -30.98 20.97 8.17
N ILE A 239 -30.79 20.49 6.94
CA ILE A 239 -31.21 19.14 6.54
C ILE A 239 -30.54 18.08 7.42
N ASP A 240 -29.24 18.20 7.68
CA ASP A 240 -28.51 17.26 8.53
C ASP A 240 -28.99 17.30 10.00
N LEU A 241 -29.38 18.47 10.52
CA LEU A 241 -30.01 18.60 11.86
C LEU A 241 -31.36 17.88 11.93
N VAL A 242 -32.20 17.99 10.90
CA VAL A 242 -33.51 17.29 10.83
C VAL A 242 -33.31 15.78 10.73
N LEU A 243 -32.35 15.35 9.89
CA LEU A 243 -32.02 13.93 9.73
C LEU A 243 -31.44 13.31 11.01
N MET A 244 -30.72 14.08 11.83
CA MET A 244 -30.24 13.61 13.13
C MET A 244 -31.37 13.16 14.06
N GLY A 245 -32.53 13.83 14.05
CA GLY A 245 -33.71 13.40 14.80
C GLY A 245 -34.24 12.02 14.37
N SER A 246 -34.00 11.66 13.10
CA SER A 246 -34.41 10.39 12.50
C SER A 246 -33.33 9.29 12.56
N LYS A 247 -32.22 9.51 13.28
CA LYS A 247 -31.04 8.60 13.29
C LYS A 247 -30.47 8.32 11.89
N LYS A 248 -30.59 9.29 10.98
CA LYS A 248 -30.04 9.27 9.62
C LYS A 248 -29.18 10.53 9.42
N GLY A 249 -28.45 10.63 8.30
CA GLY A 249 -27.64 11.82 7.98
C GLY A 249 -26.15 11.68 8.30
N PHE A 250 -25.36 12.62 7.76
CA PHE A 250 -23.90 12.53 7.75
C PHE A 250 -23.30 12.70 9.15
N MET A 251 -23.77 13.69 9.91
CA MET A 251 -23.32 13.92 11.30
C MET A 251 -23.63 12.75 12.26
N TYR A 252 -24.76 12.05 12.08
CA TYR A 252 -25.07 10.84 12.85
C TYR A 252 -24.08 9.70 12.55
N GLY A 253 -23.68 9.57 11.28
CA GLY A 253 -22.63 8.63 10.85
C GLY A 253 -21.26 8.91 11.48
N LEU A 254 -20.89 10.19 11.63
CA LEU A 254 -19.65 10.58 12.31
C LEU A 254 -19.70 10.27 13.81
N LYS A 255 -20.81 10.57 14.49
CA LYS A 255 -20.98 10.28 15.93
C LYS A 255 -20.87 8.78 16.23
N THR A 256 -21.50 7.94 15.42
CA THR A 256 -21.43 6.47 15.60
C THR A 256 -20.04 5.89 15.30
N LYS A 257 -19.29 6.49 14.37
CA LYS A 257 -17.88 6.12 14.12
C LYS A 257 -16.96 6.56 15.25
N CYS A 258 -17.17 7.74 15.84
CA CYS A 258 -16.35 8.21 16.96
C CYS A 258 -16.62 7.43 18.25
N SER A 259 -17.86 7.06 18.58
CA SER A 259 -18.14 6.21 19.75
C SER A 259 -17.53 4.81 19.67
N LYS A 260 -17.39 4.23 18.47
CA LYS A 260 -16.78 2.90 18.32
C LYS A 260 -15.25 2.88 18.45
N LYS A 261 -14.59 4.04 18.48
CA LYS A 261 -13.12 4.13 18.59
C LYS A 261 -12.63 4.29 20.04
N GLY A 262 -13.53 4.53 21.00
CA GLY A 262 -13.17 4.71 22.42
C GLY A 262 -12.96 3.42 23.22
N ASP A 263 -13.48 2.28 22.76
CA ASP A 263 -13.53 1.05 23.58
C ASP A 263 -12.48 -0.01 23.19
N ARG A 264 -11.48 0.35 22.37
CA ARG A 264 -10.51 -0.64 21.84
C ARG A 264 -9.04 -0.40 22.20
N GLU A 265 -8.77 0.30 23.29
CA GLU A 265 -7.39 0.51 23.74
C GLU A 265 -7.28 0.48 25.27
N PHE A 266 -7.48 -0.69 25.88
CA PHE A 266 -6.87 -1.04 27.18
C PHE A 266 -6.99 -2.55 27.48
N ILE A 267 -6.30 -3.42 26.73
CA ILE A 267 -5.92 -4.76 27.23
C ILE A 267 -4.47 -5.06 26.83
N ASN A 268 -3.65 -5.10 27.89
CA ASN A 268 -2.28 -5.56 28.15
C ASN A 268 -1.55 -6.55 27.22
N GLY A 269 -0.22 -6.46 27.30
CA GLY A 269 0.74 -7.57 27.18
C GLY A 269 1.88 -7.21 26.22
N THR A 270 2.97 -6.55 26.65
CA THR A 270 4.09 -7.09 27.45
C THR A 270 4.62 -8.41 26.91
N GLU A 271 5.43 -8.36 25.85
CA GLU A 271 6.42 -9.40 25.58
C GLU A 271 7.74 -8.76 25.14
N THR A 272 8.70 -8.84 26.04
CA THR A 272 10.12 -8.61 25.86
C THR A 272 10.69 -9.69 24.95
N GLY A 273 11.04 -9.34 23.72
CA GLY A 273 11.78 -10.20 22.78
C GLY A 273 13.09 -9.54 22.36
N SER A 274 14.18 -9.95 23.01
CA SER A 274 15.56 -9.58 22.68
C SER A 274 15.94 -10.08 21.29
N VAL A 275 16.23 -9.17 20.35
CA VAL A 275 16.76 -9.49 19.03
C VAL A 275 18.28 -9.51 19.11
N THR A 276 18.87 -10.71 19.17
CA THR A 276 20.29 -10.92 18.84
C THR A 276 20.43 -11.02 17.33
N LEU A 277 21.08 -10.02 16.73
CA LEU A 277 21.58 -10.03 15.36
C LEU A 277 22.81 -10.95 15.30
N ASN A 278 22.67 -12.11 14.68
CA ASN A 278 23.83 -12.83 14.12
C ASN A 278 23.82 -12.65 12.60
N MET A 279 24.74 -11.81 12.14
CA MET A 279 25.23 -11.80 10.77
C MET A 279 26.30 -12.89 10.68
N ASP A 280 26.07 -13.91 9.87
CA ASP A 280 27.15 -14.68 9.25
C ASP A 280 26.73 -15.08 7.83
N HIS A 281 27.42 -14.47 6.87
CA HIS A 281 27.54 -14.94 5.49
C HIS A 281 28.49 -16.14 5.46
N PRO A 282 28.28 -17.06 4.50
CA PRO A 282 29.41 -17.42 3.65
C PRO A 282 29.12 -17.22 2.17
N VAL A 283 30.12 -16.62 1.53
CA VAL A 283 30.36 -16.52 0.08
C VAL A 283 30.98 -17.84 -0.41
N VAL A 284 30.96 -18.03 -1.74
CA VAL A 284 31.65 -19.03 -2.60
C VAL A 284 30.70 -20.16 -3.04
N ALA A 285 30.09 -20.14 -4.24
CA ALA A 285 30.59 -20.22 -5.62
C ALA A 285 31.04 -21.64 -6.02
N GLU A 286 30.27 -22.30 -6.91
CA GLU A 286 30.83 -23.17 -7.94
C GLU A 286 29.85 -23.34 -9.11
N GLN A 287 30.37 -23.17 -10.33
CA GLN A 287 29.71 -23.40 -11.61
C GLN A 287 29.85 -24.88 -11.96
N GLU A 288 28.81 -25.48 -12.55
CA GLU A 288 28.97 -26.71 -13.35
C GLU A 288 28.44 -26.53 -14.78
N PRO A 289 29.11 -27.15 -15.78
CA PRO A 289 28.89 -26.91 -17.20
C PRO A 289 27.74 -27.74 -17.81
N VAL A 290 27.12 -27.11 -18.81
CA VAL A 290 26.18 -27.71 -19.76
C VAL A 290 26.92 -28.74 -20.64
N ASN A 291 26.49 -30.00 -20.56
CA ASN A 291 26.93 -31.06 -21.47
C ASN A 291 25.88 -31.27 -22.57
N THR A 292 26.21 -30.85 -23.79
CA THR A 292 25.47 -31.19 -25.01
C THR A 292 26.03 -32.46 -25.61
N THR A 293 25.27 -33.55 -25.58
CA THR A 293 25.50 -34.74 -26.43
C THR A 293 24.42 -34.82 -27.50
N ASN A 294 24.83 -34.56 -28.73
CA ASN A 294 24.20 -35.02 -29.96
C ASN A 294 24.45 -36.52 -30.11
N THR A 295 23.41 -37.32 -30.34
CA THR A 295 23.41 -38.46 -31.29
C THR A 295 22.02 -39.11 -31.37
N ALA A 296 21.36 -38.94 -32.53
CA ALA A 296 20.71 -39.95 -33.37
C ALA A 296 19.84 -39.24 -34.41
#